data_AF-A0A096EAW1-F1
#
_entry.id   AF-A0A096EAW1-F1
#
_cell.length_a   1.000
_cell.length_b   1.000
_cell.length_c   1.000
_cell.angle_alpha   90.00
_cell.angle_beta   90.00
_cell.angle_gamma   90.00
#
_symmetry.space_group_name_H-M   'P 1'
#
loop_
_entity.id
_entity.type
_entity.pdbx_description
1 polymer ?
#
loop_
_entity_poly.entity_id
_entity_poly.type
_entity_poly.pdbx_seq_one_letter_code
_entity_poly.pdbx_strand_id
1 'polypeptide(L)'
;MTTNLLDFDLEGLTAYCEQLGEKRFRATQLFRWIHQRGASDFDQMTDLAKSLREKLKSRAHITALPVVTEHVSADGTVKWLFDVGDGNAVESVFIPEDDRGTLCVSSQAGCAVGCRFCSTGHQGFSRNLNTGEILAQLWYAEHSLRKRFGTEDRIISNVVMMGMGEPLQNYSALVPALRVMLDDHGYGLSRRRVTVSTSGVVPMMDRLSQDCAVALAVSLHAPNDPLRDNLVPLNKKYPIAELLDACERYLEFAPRDFITFEYCMLDGVNDQPEHARQLIELVRARGDGKSWCKFNLIPFNPFPASGLLRSPSARVTEFATLLSNAGIVTTVRKTRGDDIDAACGQLAGDVKDRTRAAERMAKQRTIPLKQVS
;
A
#
# COMPACT_ATOMS: atom_id res chain seq x y z
N MET A 1 10.71 -20.64 -20.77
CA MET A 1 10.14 -20.28 -19.46
C MET A 1 8.64 -20.43 -19.54
N THR A 2 8.00 -20.99 -18.51
CA THR A 2 6.54 -21.05 -18.41
C THR A 2 6.01 -19.75 -17.83
N THR A 3 4.79 -19.37 -18.17
CA THR A 3 4.14 -18.12 -17.73
C THR A 3 3.51 -18.28 -16.35
N ASN A 4 3.76 -17.36 -15.41
CA ASN A 4 3.04 -17.36 -14.14
C ASN A 4 1.64 -16.78 -14.35
N LEU A 5 0.58 -17.54 -14.06
CA LEU A 5 -0.79 -17.05 -14.26
C LEU A 5 -1.20 -15.97 -13.27
N LEU A 6 -0.46 -15.79 -12.16
CA LEU A 6 -0.66 -14.67 -11.24
C LEU A 6 -0.28 -13.31 -11.85
N ASP A 7 0.47 -13.27 -12.96
CA ASP A 7 0.86 -12.00 -13.61
C ASP A 7 -0.30 -11.30 -14.34
N PHE A 8 -1.44 -11.98 -14.49
CA PHE A 8 -2.54 -11.51 -15.32
C PHE A 8 -3.74 -11.04 -14.49
N ASP A 9 -4.35 -9.94 -14.92
CA ASP A 9 -5.76 -9.69 -14.65
C ASP A 9 -6.65 -10.58 -15.54
N LEU A 10 -7.97 -10.53 -15.34
CA LEU A 10 -8.89 -11.39 -16.08
C LEU A 10 -8.83 -11.16 -17.60
N GLU A 11 -8.59 -9.91 -18.02
CA GLU A 11 -8.42 -9.55 -19.43
C GLU A 11 -7.12 -10.15 -20.00
N GLY A 12 -6.00 -9.98 -19.29
CA GLY A 12 -4.72 -10.60 -19.64
C GLY A 12 -4.79 -12.13 -19.70
N LEU A 13 -5.47 -12.76 -18.74
CA LEU A 13 -5.65 -14.21 -18.70
C LEU A 13 -6.56 -14.70 -19.83
N THR A 14 -7.55 -13.89 -20.22
CA THR A 14 -8.38 -14.13 -21.41
C THR A 14 -7.52 -14.15 -22.67
N ALA A 15 -6.71 -13.11 -22.89
CA ALA A 15 -5.82 -13.03 -24.03
C ALA A 15 -4.81 -14.20 -24.07
N TYR A 16 -4.27 -14.59 -22.90
CA TYR A 16 -3.40 -15.75 -22.79
C TYR A 16 -4.11 -17.06 -23.17
N CYS A 17 -5.36 -17.26 -22.73
CA CYS A 17 -6.14 -18.44 -23.09
C CYS A 17 -6.46 -18.48 -24.60
N GLU A 18 -6.73 -17.34 -25.23
CA GLU A 18 -6.95 -17.25 -26.68
C GLU A 18 -5.70 -17.65 -27.48
N GLN A 19 -4.51 -17.27 -27.02
CA GLN A 19 -3.24 -17.74 -27.61
C GLN A 19 -3.07 -19.26 -27.51
N LEU A 20 -3.69 -19.90 -26.52
CA LEU A 20 -3.72 -21.35 -26.38
C LEU A 20 -4.84 -22.01 -27.20
N GLY A 21 -5.65 -21.23 -27.94
CA GLY A 21 -6.79 -21.71 -28.71
C GLY A 21 -8.02 -22.04 -27.85
N GLU A 22 -8.09 -21.51 -26.63
CA GLU A 22 -9.21 -21.74 -25.71
C GLU A 22 -10.23 -20.58 -25.75
N LYS A 23 -11.47 -20.90 -25.39
CA LYS A 23 -12.56 -19.91 -25.33
C LYS A 23 -12.43 -19.03 -24.08
N ARG A 24 -12.87 -17.78 -24.17
CA ARG A 24 -12.86 -16.78 -23.07
C ARG A 24 -13.35 -17.28 -21.71
N PHE A 25 -14.43 -18.08 -21.67
CA PHE A 25 -14.96 -18.58 -20.38
C PHE A 25 -13.97 -19.48 -19.61
N ARG A 26 -12.97 -20.07 -20.29
CA ARG A 26 -11.90 -20.86 -19.64
C ARG A 26 -11.02 -19.99 -18.76
N ALA A 27 -10.76 -18.74 -19.17
CA ALA A 27 -10.04 -17.79 -18.34
C ALA A 27 -10.80 -17.52 -17.03
N THR A 28 -12.11 -17.33 -17.08
CA THR A 28 -12.94 -17.16 -15.88
C THR A 28 -12.88 -18.36 -14.93
N GLN A 29 -12.91 -19.59 -15.47
CA GLN A 29 -12.77 -20.80 -14.63
C GLN A 29 -11.39 -20.86 -13.97
N LEU A 30 -10.32 -20.66 -14.74
CA LEU A 30 -8.95 -20.60 -14.23
C LEU A 30 -8.80 -19.54 -13.14
N PHE A 31 -9.33 -18.34 -13.38
CA PHE A 31 -9.24 -17.22 -12.47
C PHE A 31 -9.88 -17.52 -11.11
N ARG A 32 -11.06 -18.15 -11.10
CA ARG A 32 -11.72 -18.59 -9.86
C ARG A 32 -10.94 -19.67 -9.13
N TRP A 33 -10.38 -20.65 -9.85
CA TRP A 33 -9.55 -21.68 -9.23
C TRP A 33 -8.30 -21.10 -8.57
N ILE A 34 -7.65 -20.17 -9.26
CA ILE A 34 -6.44 -19.51 -8.76
C ILE A 34 -6.78 -18.66 -7.54
N HIS A 35 -7.67 -17.66 -7.68
CA HIS A 35 -7.84 -16.62 -6.66
C HIS A 35 -8.87 -16.94 -5.58
N GLN A 36 -9.98 -17.60 -5.90
CA GLN A 36 -11.02 -17.91 -4.90
C GLN A 36 -10.67 -19.17 -4.10
N ARG A 37 -10.11 -20.18 -4.79
CA ARG A 37 -9.86 -21.52 -4.23
C ARG A 37 -8.40 -21.76 -3.86
N GLY A 38 -7.48 -20.89 -4.27
CA GLY A 38 -6.05 -21.06 -3.95
C GLY A 38 -5.41 -22.26 -4.62
N ALA A 39 -5.96 -22.74 -5.74
CA ALA A 39 -5.39 -23.86 -6.47
C ALA A 39 -4.14 -23.41 -7.23
N SER A 40 -3.04 -24.11 -7.00
CA SER A 40 -1.77 -23.95 -7.73
C SER A 40 -1.44 -25.16 -8.62
N ASP A 41 -2.18 -26.26 -8.46
CA ASP A 41 -2.08 -27.46 -9.26
C ASP A 41 -3.26 -27.54 -10.24
N PHE A 42 -2.95 -27.60 -11.54
CA PHE A 42 -3.94 -27.71 -12.59
C PHE A 42 -4.77 -28.99 -12.49
N ASP A 43 -4.27 -30.07 -11.88
CA ASP A 43 -5.02 -31.32 -11.74
C ASP A 43 -6.24 -31.19 -10.83
N GLN A 44 -6.22 -30.24 -9.90
CA GLN A 44 -7.32 -29.95 -9.00
C GLN A 44 -8.50 -29.28 -9.72
N MET A 45 -8.28 -28.72 -10.91
CA MET A 45 -9.27 -27.92 -11.65
C MET A 45 -10.24 -28.81 -12.44
N THR A 46 -11.12 -29.51 -11.72
CA THR A 46 -11.94 -30.62 -12.25
C THR A 46 -12.94 -30.24 -13.34
N ASP A 47 -13.34 -28.97 -13.44
CA ASP A 47 -14.23 -28.44 -14.47
C ASP A 47 -13.50 -27.95 -15.74
N LEU A 48 -12.17 -28.11 -15.78
CA LEU A 48 -11.33 -27.92 -16.96
C LEU A 48 -11.14 -29.25 -17.70
N ALA A 49 -11.26 -29.20 -19.02
CA ALA A 49 -10.98 -30.35 -19.87
C ALA A 49 -9.56 -30.87 -19.62
N LYS A 50 -9.39 -32.20 -19.62
CA LYS A 50 -8.07 -32.84 -19.42
C LYS A 50 -7.02 -32.29 -20.41
N SER A 51 -7.40 -32.08 -21.66
CA SER A 51 -6.54 -31.49 -22.69
C SER A 51 -6.02 -30.10 -22.33
N LEU A 52 -6.84 -29.25 -21.70
CA LEU A 52 -6.44 -27.93 -21.24
C LEU A 52 -5.50 -28.01 -20.03
N ARG A 53 -5.81 -28.87 -19.05
CA ARG A 53 -4.94 -29.07 -17.88
C ARG A 53 -3.53 -29.52 -18.29
N GLU A 54 -3.42 -30.49 -19.20
CA GLU A 54 -2.13 -30.94 -19.73
C GLU A 54 -1.39 -29.84 -20.52
N LYS A 55 -2.12 -29.06 -21.33
CA LYS A 55 -1.54 -27.92 -22.05
C LYS A 55 -0.95 -26.90 -21.07
N LEU A 56 -1.69 -26.55 -20.01
CA LEU A 56 -1.28 -25.59 -18.99
C LEU A 56 -0.02 -26.05 -18.24
N LYS A 57 0.08 -27.32 -17.85
CA LYS A 57 1.29 -27.87 -17.19
C LYS A 57 2.59 -27.64 -17.99
N SER A 58 2.49 -27.59 -19.32
CA SER A 58 3.65 -27.37 -20.21
C SER A 58 3.94 -25.89 -20.53
N ARG A 59 2.98 -24.99 -20.28
CA ARG A 59 3.04 -23.59 -20.75
C ARG A 59 3.00 -22.57 -19.62
N ALA A 60 2.38 -22.92 -18.50
CA ALA A 60 2.10 -22.03 -17.40
C ALA A 60 2.42 -22.69 -16.05
N HIS A 61 2.49 -21.86 -15.02
CA HIS A 61 2.52 -22.28 -13.62
C HIS A 61 1.75 -21.28 -12.77
N ILE A 62 1.47 -21.66 -11.52
CA ILE A 62 0.91 -20.78 -10.49
C ILE A 62 1.83 -20.93 -9.30
N THR A 63 2.66 -19.92 -9.03
CA THR A 63 3.65 -20.00 -7.96
C THR A 63 3.59 -18.72 -7.14
N ALA A 64 3.35 -18.90 -5.84
CA ALA A 64 3.44 -17.82 -4.86
C ALA A 64 4.90 -17.41 -4.62
N LEU A 65 5.08 -16.30 -3.93
CA LEU A 65 6.39 -15.90 -3.46
C LEU A 65 6.90 -16.87 -2.39
N PRO A 66 8.17 -17.30 -2.43
CA PRO A 66 8.78 -18.03 -1.33
C PRO A 66 8.76 -17.21 -0.05
N VAL A 67 8.29 -17.81 1.04
CA VAL A 67 8.35 -17.19 2.37
C VAL A 67 9.70 -17.46 2.99
N VAL A 68 10.44 -16.40 3.28
CA VAL A 68 11.72 -16.44 4.00
C VAL A 68 11.47 -16.58 5.50
N THR A 69 10.61 -15.72 6.05
CA THR A 69 10.20 -15.76 7.45
C THR A 69 8.73 -15.37 7.63
N GLU A 70 8.14 -15.86 8.71
CA GLU A 70 6.83 -15.46 9.20
C GLU A 70 6.95 -15.12 10.69
N HIS A 71 6.34 -14.00 11.10
CA HIS A 71 6.25 -13.57 12.48
C HIS A 71 4.79 -13.34 12.85
N VAL A 72 4.38 -13.82 14.02
CA VAL A 72 3.02 -13.66 14.54
C VAL A 72 3.10 -12.89 15.86
N SER A 73 2.49 -11.72 15.89
CA SER A 73 2.37 -10.87 17.07
C SER A 73 1.36 -11.45 18.05
N ALA A 74 1.49 -11.10 19.33
CA ALA A 74 0.49 -11.40 20.35
C ALA A 74 -0.90 -10.80 20.05
N ASP A 75 -0.97 -9.70 19.27
CA ASP A 75 -2.23 -9.06 18.86
C ASP A 75 -2.88 -9.70 17.62
N GLY A 76 -2.33 -10.83 17.15
CA GLY A 76 -2.78 -11.56 15.97
C GLY A 76 -2.25 -11.02 14.64
N THR A 77 -1.51 -9.89 14.63
CA THR A 77 -0.85 -9.37 13.43
C THR A 77 0.14 -10.41 12.92
N VAL A 78 0.12 -10.68 11.61
CA VAL A 78 1.07 -11.60 10.97
C VAL A 78 1.90 -10.82 9.97
N LYS A 79 3.22 -10.93 10.05
CA LYS A 79 4.16 -10.38 9.08
C LYS A 79 4.85 -11.50 8.32
N TRP A 80 4.85 -11.40 7.00
CA TRP A 80 5.61 -12.29 6.13
C TRP A 80 6.74 -11.52 5.46
N LEU A 81 7.89 -12.18 5.33
CA LEU A 81 8.99 -11.75 4.47
C LEU A 81 9.03 -12.67 3.25
N PHE A 82 8.82 -12.10 2.07
CA PHE A 82 8.78 -12.80 0.79
C PHE A 82 10.05 -12.55 0.00
N ASP A 83 10.68 -13.61 -0.48
CA ASP A 83 11.77 -13.52 -1.46
C ASP A 83 11.19 -13.13 -2.82
N VAL A 84 11.67 -12.03 -3.38
CA VAL A 84 11.31 -11.56 -4.72
C VAL A 84 12.50 -11.71 -5.69
N GLY A 85 13.53 -12.46 -5.33
CA GLY A 85 14.65 -12.74 -6.21
C GLY A 85 15.65 -11.59 -6.33
N ASP A 86 16.76 -11.89 -7.02
CA ASP A 86 17.96 -11.05 -7.09
C ASP A 86 18.53 -10.65 -5.72
N GLY A 87 18.19 -11.40 -4.66
CA GLY A 87 18.52 -11.11 -3.27
C GLY A 87 17.78 -9.89 -2.74
N ASN A 88 16.53 -9.69 -3.16
CA ASN A 88 15.63 -8.73 -2.54
C ASN A 88 14.46 -9.48 -1.88
N ALA A 89 13.95 -8.94 -0.79
CA ALA A 89 12.78 -9.44 -0.11
C ALA A 89 11.83 -8.27 0.26
N VAL A 90 10.54 -8.54 0.23
CA VAL A 90 9.49 -7.57 0.60
C VAL A 90 8.62 -8.11 1.71
N GLU A 91 8.05 -7.21 2.50
CA GLU A 91 7.18 -7.58 3.60
C GLU A 91 5.69 -7.38 3.26
N SER A 92 4.83 -8.23 3.83
CA SER A 92 3.39 -8.02 3.88
C SER A 92 2.89 -8.22 5.30
N VAL A 93 1.86 -7.47 5.68
CA VAL A 93 1.34 -7.50 7.06
C VAL A 93 -0.17 -7.70 7.05
N PHE A 94 -0.64 -8.77 7.69
CA PHE A 94 -2.04 -8.97 8.00
C PHE A 94 -2.37 -8.41 9.37
N ILE A 95 -3.42 -7.59 9.45
CA ILE A 95 -3.87 -6.92 10.66
C ILE A 95 -5.32 -7.35 10.94
N PRO A 96 -5.56 -8.24 11.91
CA PRO A 96 -6.91 -8.66 12.28
C PRO A 96 -7.59 -7.63 13.18
N GLU A 97 -8.87 -7.41 12.97
CA GLU A 97 -9.75 -6.61 13.83
C GLU A 97 -11.05 -7.41 14.04
N ASP A 98 -11.89 -6.99 14.99
CA ASP A 98 -13.09 -7.75 15.39
C ASP A 98 -14.02 -8.09 14.20
N ASP A 99 -14.12 -7.20 13.21
CA ASP A 99 -15.06 -7.30 12.09
C ASP A 99 -14.39 -7.35 10.70
N ARG A 100 -13.06 -7.29 10.63
CA ARG A 100 -12.32 -7.21 9.37
C ARG A 100 -10.89 -7.72 9.47
N GLY A 101 -10.38 -8.23 8.36
CA GLY A 101 -8.95 -8.51 8.16
C GLY A 101 -8.37 -7.56 7.11
N THR A 102 -7.33 -6.81 7.47
CA THR A 102 -6.65 -5.89 6.53
C THR A 102 -5.28 -6.44 6.14
N LEU A 103 -5.02 -6.57 4.85
CA LEU A 103 -3.68 -6.89 4.34
C LEU A 103 -2.97 -5.65 3.81
N CYS A 104 -1.78 -5.40 4.34
CA CYS A 104 -0.83 -4.41 3.85
C CYS A 104 0.10 -5.06 2.81
N VAL A 105 0.08 -4.55 1.59
CA VAL A 105 0.78 -5.12 0.43
C VAL A 105 1.86 -4.16 -0.06
N SER A 106 3.03 -4.73 -0.38
CA SER A 106 4.17 -4.05 -0.97
C SER A 106 4.04 -3.97 -2.50
N SER A 107 4.53 -2.88 -3.08
CA SER A 107 4.49 -2.60 -4.52
C SER A 107 5.88 -2.51 -5.16
N GLN A 108 6.94 -2.33 -4.38
CA GLN A 108 8.32 -2.24 -4.85
C GLN A 108 9.27 -2.90 -3.85
N ALA A 109 10.44 -3.34 -4.31
CA ALA A 109 11.56 -3.70 -3.45
C ALA A 109 12.36 -2.43 -3.12
N GLY A 110 12.10 -1.88 -1.93
CA GLY A 110 12.55 -0.54 -1.53
C GLY A 110 11.62 0.58 -2.03
N CYS A 111 12.01 1.84 -1.86
CA CYS A 111 11.25 3.01 -2.30
C CYS A 111 12.16 4.19 -2.65
N ALA A 112 12.01 4.73 -3.87
CA ALA A 112 12.87 5.81 -4.36
C ALA A 112 12.52 7.22 -3.82
N VAL A 113 11.33 7.37 -3.20
CA VAL A 113 10.83 8.65 -2.68
C VAL A 113 11.75 9.19 -1.57
N GLY A 114 12.25 8.30 -0.70
CA GLY A 114 13.19 8.68 0.37
C GLY A 114 12.56 9.52 1.49
N CYS A 115 11.32 9.19 1.90
CA CYS A 115 10.69 9.85 3.06
C CYS A 115 11.53 9.66 4.33
N ARG A 116 11.82 10.74 5.06
CA ARG A 116 12.74 10.74 6.21
C ARG A 116 12.23 9.93 7.42
N PHE A 117 10.93 9.69 7.51
CA PHE A 117 10.30 8.90 8.56
C PHE A 117 9.97 7.47 8.10
N CYS A 118 10.50 7.00 6.97
CA CYS A 118 10.19 5.67 6.43
C CYS A 118 11.45 4.80 6.36
N SER A 119 11.43 3.62 6.99
CA SER A 119 12.53 2.64 6.96
C SER A 119 12.83 2.20 5.53
N THR A 120 11.79 1.85 4.76
CA THR A 120 11.92 1.49 3.34
C THR A 120 12.62 2.57 2.50
N GLY A 121 12.36 3.85 2.79
CA GLY A 121 13.03 4.96 2.11
C GLY A 121 14.53 5.04 2.38
N HIS A 122 15.00 4.56 3.54
CA HIS A 122 16.41 4.55 3.91
C HIS A 122 17.20 3.42 3.26
N GLN A 123 16.53 2.34 2.89
CA GLN A 123 17.14 1.23 2.15
C GLN A 123 17.33 1.55 0.67
N GLY A 124 16.74 2.64 0.20
CA GLY A 124 16.75 3.01 -1.20
C GLY A 124 15.83 2.13 -2.02
N PHE A 125 16.18 1.93 -3.28
CA PHE A 125 15.32 1.28 -4.27
C PHE A 125 16.11 0.30 -5.11
N SER A 126 15.52 -0.87 -5.34
CA SER A 126 16.07 -1.91 -6.19
C SER A 126 15.28 -2.04 -7.49
N ARG A 127 14.00 -2.40 -7.40
CA ARG A 127 13.11 -2.58 -8.56
C ARG A 127 11.62 -2.51 -8.21
N ASN A 128 10.80 -2.33 -9.23
CA ASN A 128 9.37 -2.54 -9.15
C ASN A 128 9.04 -4.03 -9.03
N LEU A 129 7.98 -4.36 -8.27
CA LEU A 129 7.37 -5.68 -8.32
C LEU A 129 6.53 -5.83 -9.59
N ASN A 130 6.46 -7.02 -10.17
CA ASN A 130 5.50 -7.30 -11.24
C ASN A 130 4.08 -7.52 -10.64
N THR A 131 3.07 -7.63 -11.51
CA THR A 131 1.67 -7.85 -11.09
C THR A 131 1.52 -9.11 -10.23
N GLY A 132 2.15 -10.22 -10.65
CA GLY A 132 2.08 -11.49 -9.94
C GLY A 132 2.74 -11.44 -8.56
N GLU A 133 3.81 -10.69 -8.38
CA GLU A 133 4.48 -10.48 -7.08
C GLU A 133 3.63 -9.64 -6.13
N ILE A 134 2.88 -8.65 -6.63
CA ILE A 134 1.92 -7.89 -5.82
C ILE A 134 0.77 -8.82 -5.39
N LEU A 135 0.21 -9.58 -6.32
CA LEU A 135 -0.92 -10.48 -6.05
C LEU A 135 -0.55 -11.71 -5.23
N ALA A 136 0.66 -12.23 -5.39
CA ALA A 136 1.15 -13.39 -4.66
C ALA A 136 1.17 -13.15 -3.14
N GLN A 137 1.41 -11.91 -2.70
CA GLN A 137 1.30 -11.52 -1.30
C GLN A 137 -0.13 -11.74 -0.77
N LEU A 138 -1.13 -11.26 -1.51
CA LEU A 138 -2.55 -11.45 -1.16
C LEU A 138 -2.97 -12.91 -1.26
N TRP A 139 -2.62 -13.57 -2.35
CA TRP A 139 -2.92 -14.98 -2.60
C TRP A 139 -2.37 -15.87 -1.48
N TYR A 140 -1.09 -15.69 -1.13
CA TYR A 140 -0.46 -16.47 -0.07
C TYR A 140 -1.12 -16.19 1.28
N ALA A 141 -1.25 -14.91 1.66
CA ALA A 141 -1.80 -14.52 2.95
C ALA A 141 -3.23 -15.05 3.12
N GLU A 142 -4.10 -14.84 2.13
CA GLU A 142 -5.51 -15.27 2.19
C GLU A 142 -5.63 -16.78 2.41
N HIS A 143 -4.94 -17.57 1.59
CA HIS A 143 -5.08 -19.03 1.65
C HIS A 143 -4.31 -19.66 2.81
N SER A 144 -3.22 -19.04 3.27
CA SER A 144 -2.53 -19.44 4.50
C SER A 144 -3.38 -19.18 5.73
N LEU A 145 -4.03 -18.01 5.81
CA LEU A 145 -4.91 -17.65 6.93
C LEU A 145 -6.18 -18.50 6.96
N ARG A 146 -6.81 -18.77 5.81
CA ARG A 146 -7.95 -19.71 5.72
C ARG A 146 -7.61 -21.08 6.29
N LYS A 147 -6.46 -21.64 5.90
CA LYS A 147 -5.96 -22.90 6.45
C LYS A 147 -5.70 -22.81 7.95
N ARG A 148 -5.05 -21.74 8.41
CA ARG A 148 -4.75 -21.50 9.84
C ARG A 148 -6.01 -21.45 10.70
N PHE A 149 -7.06 -20.79 10.21
CA PHE A 149 -8.31 -20.64 10.93
C PHE A 149 -9.34 -21.74 10.62
N GLY A 150 -9.01 -22.68 9.73
CA GLY A 150 -9.90 -23.79 9.37
C GLY A 150 -11.20 -23.34 8.73
N THR A 151 -11.19 -22.29 7.91
CA THR A 151 -12.38 -21.76 7.23
C THR A 151 -12.17 -21.62 5.73
N GLU A 152 -13.25 -21.81 4.98
CA GLU A 152 -13.32 -21.52 3.53
C GLU A 152 -13.73 -20.07 3.26
N ASP A 153 -14.23 -19.36 4.28
CA ASP A 153 -14.64 -17.97 4.18
C ASP A 153 -13.43 -17.04 3.99
N ARG A 154 -13.69 -15.92 3.31
CA ARG A 154 -12.65 -14.92 3.07
C ARG A 154 -12.23 -14.24 4.36
N ILE A 155 -10.94 -14.27 4.68
CA ILE A 155 -10.36 -13.64 5.88
C ILE A 155 -10.01 -12.18 5.59
N ILE A 156 -9.35 -11.93 4.47
CA ILE A 156 -8.92 -10.58 4.07
C ILE A 156 -10.10 -9.86 3.42
N SER A 157 -10.65 -8.90 4.15
CA SER A 157 -11.77 -8.08 3.69
C SER A 157 -11.35 -6.68 3.23
N ASN A 158 -10.11 -6.29 3.54
CA ASN A 158 -9.52 -5.00 3.19
C ASN A 158 -8.08 -5.18 2.69
N VAL A 159 -7.68 -4.40 1.68
CA VAL A 159 -6.29 -4.35 1.19
C VAL A 159 -5.82 -2.90 1.18
N VAL A 160 -4.63 -2.65 1.68
CA VAL A 160 -4.00 -1.33 1.64
C VAL A 160 -2.63 -1.43 0.97
N MET A 161 -2.40 -0.59 -0.05
CA MET A 161 -1.10 -0.44 -0.69
C MET A 161 -0.24 0.52 0.14
N MET A 162 0.11 0.07 1.35
CA MET A 162 0.90 0.82 2.35
C MET A 162 2.11 0.02 2.83
N GLY A 163 2.50 -1.03 2.09
CA GLY A 163 3.72 -1.79 2.34
C GLY A 163 4.95 -1.03 1.87
N MET A 164 5.92 -1.75 1.31
CA MET A 164 7.12 -1.18 0.72
C MET A 164 6.83 -0.61 -0.67
N GLY A 165 7.34 0.60 -0.94
CA GLY A 165 7.27 1.26 -2.25
C GLY A 165 6.22 2.37 -2.36
N GLU A 166 6.33 3.17 -3.42
CA GLU A 166 5.33 4.14 -3.87
C GLU A 166 4.48 3.49 -4.98
N PRO A 167 3.22 3.09 -4.71
CA PRO A 167 2.40 2.34 -5.66
C PRO A 167 2.26 3.04 -7.00
N LEU A 168 2.11 4.38 -7.01
CA LEU A 168 1.92 5.13 -8.25
C LEU A 168 3.19 5.24 -9.12
N GLN A 169 4.37 4.91 -8.59
CA GLN A 169 5.59 4.74 -9.39
C GLN A 169 5.72 3.34 -10.00
N ASN A 170 4.83 2.40 -9.62
CA ASN A 170 4.72 1.07 -10.21
C ASN A 170 3.37 0.86 -10.90
N TYR A 171 2.91 1.89 -11.62
CA TYR A 171 1.55 1.96 -12.15
C TYR A 171 1.17 0.79 -13.07
N SER A 172 2.10 0.33 -13.92
CA SER A 172 1.84 -0.74 -14.88
C SER A 172 1.54 -2.09 -14.23
N ALA A 173 2.13 -2.39 -13.07
CA ALA A 173 1.85 -3.60 -12.29
C ALA A 173 0.70 -3.38 -11.29
N LEU A 174 0.57 -2.15 -10.77
CA LEU A 174 -0.46 -1.78 -9.80
C LEU A 174 -1.86 -1.97 -10.38
N VAL A 175 -2.17 -1.39 -11.55
CA VAL A 175 -3.55 -1.38 -12.06
C VAL A 175 -4.10 -2.79 -12.33
N PRO A 176 -3.38 -3.70 -13.00
CA PRO A 176 -3.84 -5.09 -13.15
C PRO A 176 -4.05 -5.78 -11.79
N ALA A 177 -3.17 -5.55 -10.80
CA ALA A 177 -3.34 -6.11 -9.47
C ALA A 177 -4.61 -5.59 -8.78
N LEU A 178 -4.89 -4.29 -8.87
CA LEU A 178 -6.13 -3.70 -8.34
C LEU A 178 -7.37 -4.31 -9.03
N ARG A 179 -7.34 -4.50 -10.35
CA ARG A 179 -8.44 -5.13 -11.08
C ARG A 179 -8.73 -6.54 -10.57
N VAL A 180 -7.70 -7.36 -10.32
CA VAL A 180 -7.87 -8.70 -9.74
C VAL A 180 -8.46 -8.66 -8.34
N MET A 181 -8.02 -7.71 -7.50
CA MET A 181 -8.56 -7.52 -6.14
C MET A 181 -10.06 -7.17 -6.16
N LEU A 182 -10.51 -6.42 -7.16
CA LEU A 182 -11.89 -5.95 -7.29
C LEU A 182 -12.81 -6.91 -8.03
N ASP A 183 -12.28 -7.75 -8.91
CA ASP A 183 -13.05 -8.64 -9.79
C ASP A 183 -13.81 -9.72 -9.00
N ASP A 184 -15.09 -9.92 -9.30
CA ASP A 184 -15.97 -10.91 -8.64
C ASP A 184 -15.57 -12.37 -8.89
N HIS A 185 -14.78 -12.65 -9.92
CA HIS A 185 -14.17 -13.95 -10.16
C HIS A 185 -12.80 -14.09 -9.48
N GLY A 186 -12.23 -12.97 -9.03
CA GLY A 186 -11.05 -12.89 -8.18
C GLY A 186 -11.44 -12.82 -6.72
N TYR A 187 -11.13 -11.69 -6.07
CA TYR A 187 -11.41 -11.51 -4.64
C TYR A 187 -12.73 -10.79 -4.35
N GLY A 188 -13.32 -10.08 -5.33
CA GLY A 188 -14.58 -9.34 -5.17
C GLY A 188 -14.54 -8.31 -4.03
N LEU A 189 -13.40 -7.65 -3.83
CA LEU A 189 -13.28 -6.63 -2.80
C LEU A 189 -13.97 -5.34 -3.25
N SER A 190 -14.66 -4.67 -2.34
CA SER A 190 -15.24 -3.36 -2.63
C SER A 190 -14.14 -2.34 -2.93
N ARG A 191 -14.37 -1.46 -3.92
CA ARG A 191 -13.54 -0.27 -4.19
C ARG A 191 -13.32 0.59 -2.93
N ARG A 192 -14.24 0.55 -1.95
CA ARG A 192 -14.12 1.27 -0.66
C ARG A 192 -13.16 0.61 0.32
N ARG A 193 -12.82 -0.67 0.12
CA ARG A 193 -12.01 -1.52 1.01
C ARG A 193 -10.62 -1.83 0.45
N VAL A 194 -10.37 -1.49 -0.81
CA VAL A 194 -9.03 -1.43 -1.41
C VAL A 194 -8.58 0.03 -1.36
N THR A 195 -7.48 0.31 -0.68
CA THR A 195 -6.95 1.68 -0.54
C THR A 195 -5.55 1.77 -1.14
N VAL A 196 -5.37 2.67 -2.10
CA VAL A 196 -4.03 3.06 -2.57
C VAL A 196 -3.56 4.24 -1.74
N SER A 197 -2.38 4.13 -1.13
CA SER A 197 -1.69 5.25 -0.50
C SER A 197 -0.63 5.80 -1.45
N THR A 198 -0.48 7.12 -1.52
CA THR A 198 0.56 7.77 -2.32
C THR A 198 1.20 8.94 -1.60
N SER A 199 2.48 9.17 -1.87
CA SER A 199 3.24 10.36 -1.48
C SER A 199 2.95 11.57 -2.36
N GLY A 200 2.14 11.40 -3.42
CA GLY A 200 1.67 12.49 -4.27
C GLY A 200 2.29 12.51 -5.67
N VAL A 201 2.25 11.38 -6.40
CA VAL A 201 2.63 11.37 -7.83
C VAL A 201 1.46 11.91 -8.65
N VAL A 202 1.30 13.24 -8.65
CA VAL A 202 0.08 13.93 -9.14
C VAL A 202 -0.46 13.42 -10.48
N PRO A 203 0.34 13.34 -11.56
CA PRO A 203 -0.19 12.86 -12.86
C PRO A 203 -0.73 11.43 -12.81
N MET A 204 -0.20 10.58 -11.92
CA MET A 204 -0.65 9.20 -11.76
C MET A 204 -1.87 9.08 -10.85
N MET A 205 -2.11 10.06 -9.97
CA MET A 205 -3.38 10.15 -9.23
C MET A 205 -4.52 10.44 -10.21
N ASP A 206 -4.34 11.42 -11.10
CA ASP A 206 -5.31 11.74 -12.14
C ASP A 206 -5.59 10.53 -13.03
N ARG A 207 -4.55 9.80 -13.45
CA ARG A 207 -4.69 8.59 -14.24
C ARG A 207 -5.41 7.46 -13.50
N LEU A 208 -5.09 7.24 -12.23
CA LEU A 208 -5.74 6.21 -11.41
C LEU A 208 -7.25 6.46 -11.28
N SER A 209 -7.65 7.73 -11.18
CA SER A 209 -9.07 8.10 -11.07
C SER A 209 -9.89 7.61 -12.27
N GLN A 210 -9.30 7.61 -13.47
CA GLN A 210 -9.93 7.13 -14.71
C GLN A 210 -9.79 5.62 -14.88
N ASP A 211 -8.58 5.08 -14.67
CA ASP A 211 -8.28 3.70 -15.02
C ASP A 211 -8.85 2.68 -14.01
N CYS A 212 -8.81 2.99 -12.71
CA CYS A 212 -9.21 2.09 -11.63
C CYS A 212 -9.39 2.83 -10.29
N ALA A 213 -10.38 3.73 -10.21
CA ALA A 213 -10.60 4.51 -9.00
C ALA A 213 -10.93 3.63 -7.78
N VAL A 214 -10.05 3.62 -6.79
CA VAL A 214 -10.23 2.95 -5.49
C VAL A 214 -10.20 3.99 -4.36
N ALA A 215 -10.39 3.58 -3.11
CA ALA A 215 -10.20 4.50 -1.99
C ALA A 215 -8.76 5.05 -2.01
N LEU A 216 -8.62 6.35 -1.77
CA LEU A 216 -7.32 7.02 -1.84
C LEU A 216 -6.92 7.54 -0.45
N ALA A 217 -5.69 7.22 -0.08
CA ALA A 217 -4.98 7.83 1.03
C ALA A 217 -3.78 8.62 0.51
N VAL A 218 -3.50 9.77 1.12
CA VAL A 218 -2.39 10.64 0.74
C VAL A 218 -1.49 10.86 1.94
N SER A 219 -0.22 10.53 1.75
CA SER A 219 0.87 10.69 2.71
C SER A 219 1.30 12.16 2.75
N LEU A 220 0.57 12.98 3.53
CA LEU A 220 0.74 14.43 3.58
C LEU A 220 1.90 14.82 4.53
N HIS A 221 1.79 14.43 5.79
CA HIS A 221 2.82 14.54 6.85
C HIS A 221 3.39 15.94 7.18
N ALA A 222 2.95 17.01 6.53
CA ALA A 222 3.33 18.37 6.85
C ALA A 222 2.26 19.36 6.36
N PRO A 223 2.06 20.50 7.03
CA PRO A 223 1.07 21.49 6.64
C PRO A 223 1.57 22.55 5.66
N ASN A 224 2.88 22.59 5.36
CA ASN A 224 3.49 23.59 4.49
C ASN A 224 4.65 22.99 3.69
N ASP A 225 4.95 23.59 2.53
CA ASP A 225 5.95 23.08 1.59
C ASP A 225 7.37 23.01 2.19
N PRO A 226 7.89 24.01 2.94
CA PRO A 226 9.23 23.90 3.52
C PRO A 226 9.42 22.68 4.42
N LEU A 227 8.43 22.37 5.26
CA LEU A 227 8.48 21.19 6.12
C LEU A 227 8.30 19.90 5.28
N ARG A 228 7.37 19.91 4.32
CA ARG A 228 7.10 18.73 3.49
C ARG A 228 8.26 18.40 2.57
N ASP A 229 8.97 19.39 2.04
CA ASP A 229 10.19 19.23 1.24
C ASP A 229 11.30 18.49 1.99
N ASN A 230 11.35 18.62 3.32
CA ASN A 230 12.30 17.91 4.18
C ASN A 230 11.85 16.48 4.47
N LEU A 231 10.56 16.29 4.76
CA LEU A 231 10.01 15.01 5.20
C LEU A 231 9.69 14.06 4.04
N VAL A 232 9.14 14.60 2.95
CA VAL A 232 8.67 13.89 1.75
C VAL A 232 9.26 14.59 0.51
N PRO A 233 10.48 14.21 0.07
CA PRO A 233 11.21 14.94 -0.97
C PRO A 233 10.49 15.10 -2.32
N LEU A 234 9.50 14.23 -2.60
CA LEU A 234 8.65 14.34 -3.79
C LEU A 234 7.88 15.68 -3.85
N ASN A 235 7.66 16.34 -2.71
CA ASN A 235 7.00 17.64 -2.63
C ASN A 235 7.67 18.73 -3.47
N LYS A 236 9.00 18.68 -3.62
CA LYS A 236 9.75 19.61 -4.48
C LYS A 236 9.35 19.54 -5.95
N LYS A 237 8.83 18.38 -6.37
CA LYS A 237 8.34 18.16 -7.73
C LYS A 237 6.84 18.46 -7.84
N TYR A 238 6.07 18.05 -6.84
CA TYR A 238 4.62 18.26 -6.77
C TYR A 238 4.28 18.89 -5.40
N PRO A 239 4.28 20.24 -5.31
CA PRO A 239 4.02 20.97 -4.06
C PRO A 239 2.61 20.70 -3.52
N ILE A 240 2.36 21.07 -2.26
CA ILE A 240 1.11 20.72 -1.57
C ILE A 240 -0.11 21.25 -2.32
N ALA A 241 -0.08 22.48 -2.85
CA ALA A 241 -1.21 23.02 -3.60
C ALA A 241 -1.61 22.13 -4.80
N GLU A 242 -0.63 21.72 -5.60
CA GLU A 242 -0.87 20.83 -6.75
C GLU A 242 -1.36 19.44 -6.31
N LEU A 243 -0.80 18.92 -5.21
CA LEU A 243 -1.24 17.66 -4.61
C LEU A 243 -2.72 17.71 -4.19
N LEU A 244 -3.15 18.80 -3.56
CA LEU A 244 -4.54 18.96 -3.14
C LEU A 244 -5.48 19.17 -4.33
N ASP A 245 -5.05 19.91 -5.37
CA ASP A 245 -5.82 20.03 -6.61
C ASP A 245 -6.09 18.64 -7.22
N ALA A 246 -5.09 17.75 -7.19
CA ALA A 246 -5.24 16.37 -7.66
C ALA A 246 -6.17 15.53 -6.76
N CYS A 247 -6.14 15.77 -5.45
CA CYS A 247 -7.06 15.13 -4.51
C CYS A 247 -8.52 15.51 -4.79
N GLU A 248 -8.79 16.80 -5.05
CA GLU A 248 -10.13 17.29 -5.41
C GLU A 248 -10.62 16.67 -6.71
N ARG A 249 -9.79 16.65 -7.76
CA ARG A 249 -10.14 15.97 -9.02
C ARG A 249 -10.40 14.47 -8.83
N TYR A 250 -9.63 13.81 -7.97
CA TYR A 250 -9.82 12.38 -7.70
C TYR A 250 -11.17 12.08 -7.04
N LEU A 251 -11.71 12.99 -6.21
CA LEU A 251 -12.98 12.80 -5.51
C LEU A 251 -14.17 12.61 -6.43
N GLU A 252 -14.14 13.14 -7.66
CA GLU A 252 -15.20 12.94 -8.66
C GLU A 252 -15.41 11.45 -9.00
N PHE A 253 -14.34 10.65 -8.95
CA PHE A 253 -14.35 9.23 -9.33
C PHE A 253 -14.25 8.29 -8.11
N ALA A 254 -13.90 8.85 -6.95
CA ALA A 254 -13.61 8.09 -5.75
C ALA A 254 -14.85 7.31 -5.25
N PRO A 255 -14.67 6.11 -4.70
CA PRO A 255 -15.77 5.35 -4.12
C PRO A 255 -16.24 5.91 -2.75
N ARG A 256 -15.57 6.95 -2.25
CA ARG A 256 -15.83 7.69 -1.01
C ARG A 256 -15.87 9.18 -1.35
N ASP A 257 -16.64 9.94 -0.60
CA ASP A 257 -16.78 11.40 -0.67
C ASP A 257 -15.66 12.15 0.07
N PHE A 258 -14.60 11.43 0.50
CA PHE A 258 -13.47 12.02 1.19
C PHE A 258 -12.13 11.36 0.84
N ILE A 259 -11.06 12.15 0.93
CA ILE A 259 -9.67 11.68 0.92
C ILE A 259 -9.19 11.42 2.35
N THR A 260 -8.41 10.37 2.56
CA THR A 260 -7.74 10.14 3.85
C THR A 260 -6.33 10.73 3.80
N PHE A 261 -6.06 11.76 4.61
CA PHE A 261 -4.70 12.26 4.79
C PHE A 261 -4.02 11.51 5.93
N GLU A 262 -2.94 10.79 5.60
CA GLU A 262 -2.06 10.18 6.57
C GLU A 262 -1.07 11.24 7.07
N TYR A 263 -0.97 11.39 8.39
CA TYR A 263 -0.10 12.38 9.02
C TYR A 263 0.71 11.73 10.14
N CYS A 264 2.03 11.68 10.00
CA CYS A 264 2.89 11.00 10.95
C CYS A 264 3.27 11.99 12.05
N MET A 265 3.07 11.63 13.31
CA MET A 265 3.28 12.51 14.45
C MET A 265 4.74 12.41 14.92
N LEU A 266 5.55 13.41 14.54
CA LEU A 266 6.98 13.50 14.78
C LEU A 266 7.27 14.56 15.85
N ASP A 267 7.85 14.11 16.97
CA ASP A 267 8.12 14.93 18.16
C ASP A 267 8.98 16.15 17.83
N GLY A 268 8.42 17.35 18.04
CA GLY A 268 9.16 18.60 17.85
C GLY A 268 9.35 19.00 16.39
N VAL A 269 8.79 18.25 15.43
CA VAL A 269 9.01 18.48 13.99
C VAL A 269 7.75 18.97 13.29
N ASN A 270 6.63 18.30 13.50
CA ASN A 270 5.38 18.58 12.77
C ASN A 270 4.12 18.44 13.65
N ASP A 271 4.28 18.48 14.97
CA ASP A 271 3.26 18.03 15.93
C ASP A 271 2.80 19.11 16.92
N GLN A 272 3.25 20.35 16.73
CA GLN A 272 2.86 21.48 17.58
C GLN A 272 1.52 22.12 17.12
N PRO A 273 0.81 22.87 17.99
CA PRO A 273 -0.56 23.34 17.72
C PRO A 273 -0.74 24.24 16.48
N GLU A 274 0.26 25.04 16.14
CA GLU A 274 0.35 25.84 14.91
C GLU A 274 0.32 24.99 13.64
N HIS A 275 0.97 23.82 13.61
CA HIS A 275 0.91 22.90 12.47
C HIS A 275 -0.53 22.37 12.29
N ALA A 276 -1.25 22.08 13.39
CA ALA A 276 -2.67 21.72 13.31
C ALA A 276 -3.52 22.86 12.74
N ARG A 277 -3.28 24.12 13.15
CA ARG A 277 -3.98 25.29 12.60
C ARG A 277 -3.70 25.47 11.11
N GLN A 278 -2.45 25.32 10.68
CA GLN A 278 -2.09 25.37 9.27
C GLN A 278 -2.76 24.26 8.45
N LEU A 279 -2.86 23.02 8.98
CA LEU A 279 -3.63 21.96 8.32
C LEU A 279 -5.10 22.32 8.17
N ILE A 280 -5.70 22.90 9.21
CA ILE A 280 -7.12 23.33 9.20
C ILE A 280 -7.35 24.38 8.11
N GLU A 281 -6.49 25.40 8.04
CA GLU A 281 -6.56 26.45 7.02
C GLU A 281 -6.43 25.85 5.61
N LEU A 282 -5.45 24.97 5.43
CA LEU A 282 -5.13 24.32 4.16
C LEU A 282 -6.30 23.50 3.60
N VAL A 283 -6.97 22.69 4.43
CA VAL A 283 -8.11 21.89 3.96
C VAL A 283 -9.39 22.72 3.81
N ARG A 284 -9.57 23.77 4.63
CA ARG A 284 -10.74 24.66 4.53
C ARG A 284 -10.71 25.53 3.29
N ALA A 285 -9.54 25.90 2.80
CA ALA A 285 -9.38 26.70 1.59
C ALA A 285 -9.93 26.03 0.32
N ARG A 286 -10.21 24.72 0.36
CA ARG A 286 -10.44 23.84 -0.80
C ARG A 286 -11.74 23.02 -0.72
N GLY A 287 -12.52 23.23 0.33
CA GLY A 287 -13.68 22.39 0.65
C GLY A 287 -15.04 23.00 0.38
N ASP A 288 -15.15 24.29 0.02
CA ASP A 288 -16.43 25.02 -0.10
C ASP A 288 -17.41 24.76 1.06
N GLY A 289 -16.88 24.63 2.29
CA GLY A 289 -17.65 24.31 3.49
C GLY A 289 -18.05 22.83 3.67
N LYS A 290 -17.67 21.94 2.76
CA LYS A 290 -17.85 20.47 2.86
C LYS A 290 -16.65 19.79 3.50
N SER A 291 -16.94 18.72 4.25
CA SER A 291 -15.92 17.80 4.76
C SER A 291 -15.46 16.85 3.66
N TRP A 292 -14.46 17.26 2.87
CA TRP A 292 -13.92 16.49 1.74
C TRP A 292 -12.71 15.61 2.12
N CYS A 293 -12.27 15.66 3.38
CA CYS A 293 -11.15 14.87 3.85
C CYS A 293 -11.31 14.45 5.31
N LYS A 294 -10.48 13.51 5.71
CA LYS A 294 -10.26 13.14 7.11
C LYS A 294 -8.76 12.99 7.37
N PHE A 295 -8.34 13.18 8.61
CA PHE A 295 -6.97 12.93 9.03
C PHE A 295 -6.87 11.61 9.78
N ASN A 296 -5.87 10.80 9.40
CA ASN A 296 -5.42 9.67 10.17
C ASN A 296 -4.04 9.99 10.74
N LEU A 297 -4.00 10.31 12.04
CA LEU A 297 -2.76 10.58 12.75
C LEU A 297 -2.08 9.24 13.08
N ILE A 298 -0.83 9.11 12.67
CA ILE A 298 -0.01 7.92 12.90
C ILE A 298 1.06 8.29 13.93
N PRO A 299 0.96 7.80 15.18
CA PRO A 299 2.08 7.86 16.11
C PRO A 299 3.31 7.21 15.46
N PHE A 300 4.41 7.96 15.36
CA PHE A 300 5.60 7.48 14.68
C PHE A 300 6.20 6.24 15.38
N ASN A 301 6.61 5.25 14.58
CA ASN A 301 7.33 4.09 15.06
C ASN A 301 8.82 4.32 14.80
N PRO A 302 9.62 4.62 15.83
CA PRO A 302 10.99 5.05 15.66
C PRO A 302 11.87 3.92 15.13
N PHE A 303 12.84 4.28 14.29
CA PHE A 303 13.92 3.40 13.87
C PHE A 303 15.24 4.18 13.83
N PRO A 304 16.39 3.53 14.10
CA PRO A 304 17.66 4.23 14.36
C PRO A 304 18.08 5.20 13.27
N ALA A 305 17.87 4.85 12.00
CA ALA A 305 18.30 5.66 10.88
C ALA A 305 17.47 6.95 10.66
N SER A 306 16.26 7.08 11.22
CA SER A 306 15.44 8.29 10.99
C SER A 306 16.02 9.54 11.68
N GLY A 307 16.59 9.37 12.87
CA GLY A 307 16.90 10.48 13.77
C GLY A 307 15.66 11.29 14.19
N LEU A 308 14.47 10.67 14.11
CA LEU A 308 13.19 11.27 14.47
C LEU A 308 12.63 10.54 15.70
N LEU A 309 11.76 11.22 16.44
CA LEU A 309 11.16 10.69 17.66
C LEU A 309 9.63 10.69 17.58
N ARG A 310 9.02 9.79 18.34
CA ARG A 310 7.57 9.67 18.44
C ARG A 310 7.01 10.79 19.31
N SER A 311 6.04 11.54 18.78
CA SER A 311 5.30 12.53 19.58
C SER A 311 4.70 11.90 20.85
N PRO A 312 4.80 12.55 22.02
CA PRO A 312 4.13 12.10 23.23
C PRO A 312 2.62 11.97 23.03
N SER A 313 2.01 10.96 23.65
CA SER A 313 0.58 10.67 23.48
C SER A 313 -0.32 11.87 23.80
N ALA A 314 0.03 12.67 24.81
CA ALA A 314 -0.71 13.90 25.15
C ALA A 314 -0.75 14.90 23.98
N ARG A 315 0.37 15.06 23.26
CA ARG A 315 0.46 15.97 22.11
C ARG A 315 -0.30 15.45 20.91
N VAL A 316 -0.27 14.14 20.67
CA VAL A 316 -1.09 13.51 19.62
C VAL A 316 -2.59 13.72 19.90
N THR A 317 -3.01 13.54 21.15
CA THR A 317 -4.40 13.78 21.56
C THR A 317 -4.79 15.24 21.38
N GLU A 318 -3.95 16.18 21.84
CA GLU A 318 -4.20 17.62 21.67
C GLU A 318 -4.33 18.02 20.19
N PHE A 319 -3.41 17.55 19.35
CA PHE A 319 -3.44 17.76 17.90
C PHE A 319 -4.73 17.21 17.28
N ALA A 320 -5.12 15.99 17.67
CA ALA A 320 -6.37 15.38 17.21
C ALA A 320 -7.60 16.18 17.65
N THR A 321 -7.60 16.70 18.88
CA THR A 321 -8.68 17.55 19.42
C THR A 321 -8.78 18.87 18.66
N LEU A 322 -7.66 19.50 18.30
CA LEU A 322 -7.66 20.74 17.51
C LEU A 322 -8.31 20.53 16.14
N LEU A 323 -7.93 19.47 15.41
CA LEU A 323 -8.54 19.13 14.13
C LEU A 323 -10.03 18.78 14.27
N SER A 324 -10.39 17.99 15.30
CA SER A 324 -11.78 17.58 15.56
C SER A 324 -12.67 18.76 15.93
N ASN A 325 -12.20 19.68 16.77
CA ASN A 325 -12.91 20.91 17.14
C ASN A 325 -13.12 21.84 15.94
N ALA A 326 -12.26 21.73 14.91
CA ALA A 326 -12.43 22.41 13.64
C ALA A 326 -13.43 21.72 12.70
N GLY A 327 -14.08 20.63 13.13
CA GLY A 327 -15.06 19.87 12.35
C GLY A 327 -14.46 18.85 11.39
N ILE A 328 -13.16 18.57 11.49
CA ILE A 328 -12.47 17.62 10.61
C ILE A 328 -12.42 16.25 11.28
N VAL A 329 -12.93 15.22 10.60
CA VAL A 329 -12.88 13.84 11.11
C VAL A 329 -11.42 13.45 11.30
N THR A 330 -11.05 13.12 12.54
CA THR A 330 -9.67 12.80 12.90
C THR A 330 -9.62 11.51 13.70
N THR A 331 -8.81 10.56 13.25
CA THR A 331 -8.56 9.30 13.95
C THR A 331 -7.08 9.20 14.32
N VAL A 332 -6.79 8.60 15.48
CA VAL A 332 -5.42 8.21 15.84
C VAL A 332 -5.28 6.71 15.61
N ARG A 333 -4.33 6.33 14.74
CA ARG A 333 -4.09 4.94 14.39
C ARG A 333 -3.53 4.19 15.60
N LYS A 334 -4.15 3.06 15.95
CA LYS A 334 -3.59 2.13 16.93
C LYS A 334 -2.32 1.49 16.36
N THR A 335 -1.24 1.46 17.13
CA THR A 335 -0.05 0.69 16.78
C THR A 335 -0.39 -0.81 16.81
N ARG A 336 0.00 -1.55 15.79
CA ARG A 336 -0.26 -2.99 15.62
C ARG A 336 1.03 -3.70 15.23
N GLY A 337 1.29 -4.87 15.80
CA GLY A 337 2.49 -5.67 15.51
C GLY A 337 3.83 -4.97 15.79
N ASP A 338 3.88 -4.11 16.81
CA ASP A 338 5.12 -3.38 17.20
C ASP A 338 6.20 -4.34 17.71
N ASP A 339 5.80 -5.44 18.37
CA ASP A 339 6.66 -6.50 18.89
C ASP A 339 7.38 -7.31 17.80
N ILE A 340 6.94 -7.17 16.54
CA ILE A 340 7.49 -7.86 15.38
C ILE A 340 7.95 -6.90 14.27
N ASP A 341 8.13 -5.61 14.57
CA ASP A 341 8.50 -4.56 13.60
C ASP A 341 7.58 -4.57 12.35
N ALA A 342 6.27 -4.72 12.55
CA ALA A 342 5.26 -4.75 11.48
C ALA A 342 4.44 -3.46 11.39
N ALA A 343 4.70 -2.47 12.25
CA ALA A 343 3.97 -1.22 12.22
C ALA A 343 4.37 -0.38 11.01
N CYS A 344 3.48 0.54 10.59
CA CYS A 344 3.70 1.36 9.40
C CYS A 344 5.02 2.13 9.47
N GLY A 345 5.79 2.07 8.38
CA GLY A 345 7.08 2.74 8.26
C GLY A 345 8.27 1.95 8.82
N GLN A 346 8.06 0.82 9.51
CA GLN A 346 9.16 -0.05 9.98
C GLN A 346 9.57 -1.10 8.95
N LEU A 347 8.74 -1.32 7.92
CA LEU A 347 9.00 -2.36 6.94
C LEU A 347 10.34 -2.11 6.23
N ALA A 348 11.21 -3.08 6.39
CA ALA A 348 12.57 -3.07 5.94
C ALA A 348 12.77 -4.19 4.91
N GLY A 349 12.35 -5.42 5.16
CA GLY A 349 12.78 -6.53 4.30
C GLY A 349 14.31 -6.54 4.08
N ASP A 350 14.75 -6.99 2.90
CA ASP A 350 16.16 -6.97 2.48
C ASP A 350 16.25 -6.43 1.05
N VAL A 351 16.96 -5.32 0.83
CA VAL A 351 16.95 -4.59 -0.45
C VAL A 351 18.38 -4.29 -0.89
N LYS A 352 18.73 -4.73 -2.11
CA LYS A 352 19.99 -4.32 -2.75
C LYS A 352 19.84 -2.93 -3.37
N ASP A 353 20.19 -1.90 -2.59
CA ASP A 353 20.10 -0.51 -3.03
C ASP A 353 20.89 -0.24 -4.32
N ARG A 354 20.23 0.37 -5.32
CA ARG A 354 20.86 0.86 -6.56
C ARG A 354 20.91 2.39 -6.64
N THR A 355 20.43 3.09 -5.62
CA THR A 355 20.19 4.54 -5.63
C THR A 355 21.10 5.36 -4.71
N ARG A 356 22.01 4.70 -3.98
CA ARG A 356 22.90 5.32 -2.98
C ARG A 356 22.11 6.16 -1.97
N ALA A 357 21.02 5.59 -1.45
CA ALA A 357 20.08 6.29 -0.58
C ALA A 357 20.76 6.87 0.67
N ALA A 358 21.70 6.12 1.27
CA ALA A 358 22.49 6.58 2.42
C ALA A 358 23.19 7.92 2.17
N GLU A 359 23.83 8.11 0.99
CA GLU A 359 24.52 9.35 0.63
C GLU A 359 23.53 10.50 0.42
N ARG A 360 22.39 10.24 -0.22
CA ARG A 360 21.33 11.25 -0.46
C ARG A 360 20.72 11.75 0.84
N MET A 361 20.44 10.84 1.77
CA MET A 361 19.79 11.18 3.05
C MET A 361 20.74 11.91 4.00
N ALA A 362 22.03 11.57 4.00
CA ALA A 362 23.04 12.29 4.77
C ALA A 362 23.12 13.78 4.37
N LYS A 363 22.98 14.11 3.07
CA LYS A 363 22.92 15.49 2.57
C LYS A 363 21.64 16.24 2.99
N GLN A 364 20.54 15.53 3.23
CA GLN A 364 19.29 16.15 3.68
C GLN A 364 19.29 16.45 5.18
N ARG A 365 19.95 15.61 6.00
CA ARG A 365 20.08 15.84 7.46
C ARG A 365 20.87 17.11 7.81
N THR A 366 21.73 17.57 6.91
CA THR A 366 22.64 18.71 7.11
C THR A 366 22.01 20.06 6.79
N ILE A 367 20.79 20.12 6.26
CA ILE A 367 20.04 21.38 6.10
C ILE A 367 19.41 21.71 7.46
N PRO A 368 19.87 22.75 8.17
CA PRO A 368 19.35 23.09 9.50
C PRO A 368 17.88 23.50 9.39
N LEU A 369 17.02 22.90 10.22
CA LEU A 369 15.72 23.47 10.52
C LEU A 369 15.99 24.78 11.25
N LYS A 370 15.91 25.92 10.54
CA LYS A 370 15.91 27.23 11.20
C LYS A 370 14.68 27.27 12.08
N GLN A 371 14.91 27.28 13.40
CA GLN A 371 13.89 27.57 14.38
C GLN A 371 13.34 28.97 14.04
N VAL A 372 12.08 29.04 13.65
CA VAL A 372 11.41 30.32 13.40
C VAL A 372 11.20 30.94 14.77
N SER A 373 11.97 31.98 15.07
CA SER A 373 11.89 32.80 16.28
C SER A 373 10.66 33.69 16.28
#